data_AF-A0A2H0XXZ9-F1
#
_entry.id   AF-A0A2H0XXZ9-F1
#
_cell.length_a   1.000
_cell.length_b   1.000
_cell.length_c   1.000
_cell.angle_alpha   90.00
_cell.angle_beta   90.00
_cell.angle_gamma   90.00
#
_symmetry.space_group_name_H-M   'P 1'
#
loop_
_entity.id
_entity.type
_entity.pdbx_description
1 polymer ?
#
loop_
_entity_poly.entity_id
_entity_poly.type
_entity_poly.pdbx_seq_one_letter_code
_entity_poly.pdbx_strand_id
1 'polypeptide(L)' 'MTDFRCSQCNRLLAKVDGPGRVEIKCPRCKGMNLFSGEIFITIEEKSERCTDPEIAEA' A
#
# COMPACT_ATOMS: atom_id res chain seq x y z
N MET A 1 11.71 5.82 0.44
CA MET A 1 12.23 5.57 -0.92
C MET A 1 12.75 4.14 -1.10
N THR A 2 12.11 3.36 -1.98
CA THR A 2 12.41 1.96 -2.29
C THR A 2 13.09 1.83 -3.65
N ASP A 3 14.15 1.01 -3.73
CA ASP A 3 14.80 0.72 -4.99
C ASP A 3 13.96 -0.24 -5.84
N PHE A 4 13.52 0.21 -7.02
CA PHE A 4 12.87 -0.63 -8.01
C PHE A 4 13.90 -1.10 -9.05
N ARG A 5 14.17 -2.41 -9.06
CA ARG A 5 15.19 -3.04 -9.89
C ARG A 5 14.57 -3.99 -10.89
N CYS A 6 15.22 -4.14 -12.04
CA CYS A 6 14.78 -5.08 -13.06
C CYS A 6 14.90 -6.51 -12.56
N SER A 7 13.84 -7.32 -12.72
CA SER A 7 13.79 -8.71 -12.27
C SER A 7 14.79 -9.64 -12.99
N GLN A 8 15.22 -9.29 -14.20
CA GLN A 8 16.08 -10.13 -15.03
C GLN A 8 17.58 -9.85 -14.84
N CYS A 9 17.95 -8.58 -14.68
CA CYS A 9 19.36 -8.15 -14.72
C CYS A 9 19.74 -7.22 -13.57
N ASN A 10 18.85 -7.07 -12.59
CA ASN A 10 19.06 -6.36 -11.33
C ASN A 10 19.50 -4.89 -11.44
N ARG A 11 19.38 -4.31 -12.64
CA ARG A 11 19.67 -2.90 -12.88
C ARG A 11 18.62 -2.04 -12.19
N LEU A 12 19.06 -0.99 -11.52
CA LEU A 12 18.18 0.02 -10.95
C LEU A 12 17.38 0.71 -12.07
N LEU A 13 16.06 0.65 -11.97
CA LEU A 13 15.12 1.27 -12.92
C LEU A 13 14.61 2.60 -12.39
N ALA A 14 14.22 2.63 -11.10
CA ALA A 14 13.76 3.82 -10.42
C ALA A 14 14.00 3.72 -8.92
N LYS A 15 13.91 4.85 -8.23
CA LYS A 15 13.74 4.92 -6.79
C LYS A 15 12.34 5.46 -6.54
N VAL A 16 11.49 4.69 -5.90
CA VAL A 16 10.07 5.01 -5.72
C VAL A 16 9.84 5.55 -4.32
N ASP A 17 9.14 6.66 -4.20
CA ASP A 17 8.71 7.21 -2.93
C ASP A 17 7.19 7.35 -2.92
N GLY A 18 6.55 6.79 -1.90
CA GLY A 18 5.10 6.75 -1.80
C GLY A 18 4.43 5.60 -2.59
N PRO A 19 3.11 5.50 -2.43
CA PRO A 19 2.28 4.50 -3.10
C PRO A 19 2.02 4.87 -4.55
N GLY A 20 1.90 3.86 -5.41
CA GLY A 20 1.65 4.06 -6.83
C GLY A 20 1.90 2.81 -7.65
N ARG A 21 1.48 2.87 -8.92
CA ARG A 21 1.76 1.86 -9.94
C ARG A 21 2.72 2.43 -10.97
N VAL A 22 3.83 1.73 -11.21
CA VAL A 22 4.88 2.16 -12.13
C VAL A 22 5.22 0.99 -13.06
N GLU A 23 5.13 1.22 -14.37
CA GLU A 23 5.57 0.28 -15.40
C GLU A 23 6.80 0.81 -16.12
N ILE A 24 7.91 0.09 -16.07
CA ILE A 24 9.17 0.49 -16.71
C ILE A 24 9.74 -0.66 -17.54
N LYS A 25 9.96 -0.37 -18.83
CA LYS A 25 10.71 -1.24 -19.73
C LYS A 25 12.20 -1.12 -19.42
N CYS A 26 12.87 -2.25 -19.14
CA CYS A 26 14.30 -2.23 -18.87
C CYS A 26 15.10 -1.93 -20.15
N PRO A 27 16.01 -0.92 -20.17
CA PRO A 27 16.76 -0.56 -21.37
C PRO A 27 17.81 -1.61 -21.78
N ARG A 28 18.32 -2.43 -20.84
CA ARG A 28 19.27 -3.52 -21.17
C ARG A 28 18.54 -4.78 -21.62
N CYS A 29 17.50 -5.16 -20.87
CA CYS A 29 16.95 -6.52 -20.90
C CYS A 29 15.61 -6.56 -21.65
N LYS A 30 15.06 -5.38 -21.99
CA LYS A 30 13.81 -5.15 -22.74
C LYS A 30 12.53 -5.71 -22.10
N GLY A 31 12.65 -6.43 -20.98
CA GLY A 31 11.51 -6.87 -20.18
C GLY A 31 10.76 -5.71 -19.54
N MET A 32 9.43 -5.83 -19.48
CA MET A 32 8.55 -4.96 -18.72
C MET A 32 8.62 -5.31 -17.24
N ASN A 33 8.74 -4.30 -16.38
CA ASN A 33 8.74 -4.47 -14.93
C ASN A 33 7.63 -3.62 -14.34
N LEU A 34 6.86 -4.20 -13.42
CA LEU A 34 5.77 -3.54 -12.72
C LEU A 34 6.14 -3.38 -11.25
N PHE A 35 5.94 -2.17 -10.71
CA PHE A 35 5.98 -1.89 -9.28
C PHE A 35 4.58 -1.46 -8.83
N SER A 36 4.10 -2.05 -7.74
CA SER A 36 2.82 -1.73 -7.11
C SER A 36 3.04 -1.53 -5.61
N GLY A 37 2.96 -0.28 -5.15
CA GLY A 37 2.92 0.04 -3.72
C GLY A 37 1.46 0.14 -3.26
N GLU A 38 1.04 -0.75 -2.36
CA GLU A 38 -0.30 -0.72 -1.76
C GLU A 38 -0.35 0.24 -0.56
N ILE A 39 -1.49 0.90 -0.39
CA ILE A 39 -1.81 1.68 0.82
C ILE A 39 -2.82 0.84 1.61
N PHE A 40 -2.50 0.54 2.87
CA PHE A 40 -3.45 -0.06 3.79
C PHE A 40 -4.08 1.07 4.61
N ILE A 41 -5.41 1.21 4.52
CA ILE A 41 -6.18 2.09 5.41
C ILE A 41 -6.81 1.18 6.47
N THR A 42 -6.35 1.30 7.71
CA THR A 42 -7.00 0.66 8.86
C THR A 42 -8.14 1.55 9.34
N ILE A 43 -9.37 1.05 9.30
CA ILE A 43 -10.53 1.71 9.87
C ILE A 43 -10.71 1.11 11.27
N GLU A 44 -10.47 1.90 12.32
CA GLU A 44 -10.82 1.52 13.69
C GLU A 44 -12.30 1.82 13.92
N GLU A 45 -13.16 0.79 13.82
CA GLU A 45 -14.58 0.91 14.15
C GLU A 45 -14.74 1.07 15.67
N LYS A 46 -14.76 2.33 16.13
CA LYS A 46 -15.10 2.64 17.52
C LYS A 46 -16.59 2.39 17.71
N SER A 47 -16.97 1.22 18.22
CA SER A 47 -18.36 0.93 18.59
C SER A 47 -18.73 1.76 19.82
N GLU A 48 -19.31 2.93 19.59
CA GLU A 48 -20.02 3.66 20.62
C GLU A 48 -21.32 2.89 20.91
N ARG A 49 -21.23 1.90 21.81
CA ARG A 49 -22.41 1.29 22.39
C ARG A 49 -23.12 2.36 23.23
N CYS A 50 -24.25 2.86 22.75
CA CYS A 50 -25.21 3.54 23.60
C CYS A 50 -25.71 2.51 24.62
N THR A 51 -25.17 2.54 25.85
CA THR A 51 -25.85 1.88 26.97
C THR A 51 -27.08 2.71 27.28
N ASP A 52 -28.25 2.14 27.01
CA ASP A 52 -29.51 2.65 27.52
C ASP A 52 -29.42 2.79 29.05
N PRO A 53 -29.89 3.88 29.66
CA PRO A 53 -29.91 4.00 31.12
C PRO A 53 -30.87 2.95 31.71
N GLU A 54 -30.35 2.12 32.62
CA GLU A 54 -31.18 1.26 33.47
C GLU A 54 -32.22 2.13 34.20
N ILE A 55 -33.49 1.94 33.88
CA ILE A 55 -34.60 2.52 34.64
C ILE A 55 -34.71 1.69 35.93
N ALA A 56 -34.22 2.26 37.03
CA ALA A 56 -34.52 1.78 38.37
C ALA A 56 -35.84 2.41 38.85
N GLU A 57 -36.89 1.60 38.99
CA GLU A 57 -38.09 1.93 39.79
C GLU A 57 -38.42 0.65 40.59
N ALA A 58 -38.14 0.61 41.91
CA ALA A 58 -38.88 1.17 43.05
C ALA A 58 -39.98 0.23 43.55
#